data_AF-A0A1Q3EQM7-F1
#
_entry.id   AF-A0A1Q3EQM7-F1
#
_cell.length_a   1.000
_cell.length_b   1.000
_cell.length_c   1.000
_cell.angle_alpha   90.00
_cell.angle_beta   90.00
_cell.angle_gamma   90.00
#
_symmetry.space_group_name_H-M   'P 1'
#
loop_
_entity.id
_entity.type
_entity.pdbx_description
1 polymer ?
#
loop_
_entity_poly.entity_id
_entity_poly.type
_entity_poly.pdbx_seq_one_letter_code
_entity_poly.pdbx_strand_id
1 'polypeptide(L)'
;MGVPGILLEVRGKTLRSHSGETDPSYLDAALRETHEELGIGAQNIEILGQIGPPEVNLRGNMVVHPFVGFVHAGPSRFDHNMADVDDEPLPSSLTSPARLRASLFRGNRPYWAIGVQDLVPNGMPNPALIEDLPKQQESHSLDDSEIGVGKYGNLEVWGLTGWYLYLLMKRLRLYR
;
A
#
# COMPACT_ATOMS: atom_id res chain seq x y z
N MET A 1 -23.94 9.48 -2.90
CA MET A 1 -23.59 8.10 -2.50
C MET A 1 -22.08 8.07 -2.40
N GLY A 2 -21.52 7.54 -1.30
CA GLY A 2 -20.05 7.45 -1.17
C GLY A 2 -19.49 6.47 -2.21
N VAL A 3 -18.32 6.80 -2.77
CA VAL A 3 -17.62 5.92 -3.68
C VAL A 3 -16.51 5.20 -2.92
N PRO A 4 -16.37 3.86 -3.01
CA PRO A 4 -15.35 3.17 -2.24
C PRO A 4 -13.94 3.63 -2.65
N GLY A 5 -13.06 3.73 -1.64
CA GLY A 5 -11.65 4.15 -1.68
C GLY A 5 -10.70 3.02 -1.23
N ILE A 6 -9.43 3.03 -1.64
CA ILE A 6 -8.37 2.21 -1.01
C ILE A 6 -7.51 3.19 -0.26
N LEU A 7 -7.39 2.96 1.05
CA LEU A 7 -6.56 3.77 1.92
C LEU A 7 -5.10 3.32 1.78
N LEU A 8 -4.24 4.26 1.42
CA LEU A 8 -2.79 4.09 1.39
C LEU A 8 -2.16 5.14 2.28
N GLU A 9 -1.15 4.75 3.05
CA GLU A 9 -0.32 5.68 3.80
C GLU A 9 1.05 5.87 3.15
N VAL A 10 1.57 7.08 3.25
CA VAL A 10 2.96 7.38 2.93
C VAL A 10 3.76 7.34 4.22
N ARG A 11 4.59 6.30 4.40
CA ARG A 11 5.39 6.13 5.62
C ARG A 11 6.46 7.21 5.77
N GLY A 12 6.50 7.85 6.94
CA GLY A 12 7.58 8.77 7.34
C GLY A 12 8.87 8.04 7.74
N LYS A 13 10.02 8.73 7.67
CA LYS A 13 11.37 8.18 7.94
C LYS A 13 11.59 7.57 9.34
N THR A 14 10.71 7.82 10.31
CA THR A 14 10.95 7.54 11.74
C THR A 14 9.98 6.55 12.38
N LEU A 15 9.37 5.66 11.60
CA LEU A 15 8.60 4.56 12.19
C LEU A 15 9.56 3.51 12.77
N ARG A 16 9.51 3.36 14.10
CA ARG A 16 10.14 2.24 14.79
C ARG A 16 9.35 0.99 14.41
N SER A 17 10.04 -0.06 13.97
CA SER A 17 9.46 -1.40 14.03
C SER A 17 9.16 -1.70 15.50
N HIS A 18 7.89 -1.89 15.85
CA HIS A 18 7.48 -2.33 17.19
C HIS A 18 7.84 -3.82 17.36
N SER A 19 9.14 -4.09 17.36
CA SER A 19 9.76 -5.39 17.61
C SER A 19 9.66 -5.66 19.12
N GLY A 20 8.54 -6.19 19.60
CA GLY A 20 8.43 -6.58 21.00
C GLY A 20 7.06 -6.97 21.53
N GLU A 21 5.98 -6.67 20.83
CA GLU A 21 4.64 -7.04 21.29
C GLU A 21 4.18 -8.34 20.64
N THR A 22 3.72 -9.28 21.48
CA THR A 22 3.15 -10.55 21.02
C THR A 22 1.64 -10.41 21.02
N ASP A 23 1.06 -10.26 19.84
CA ASP A 23 -0.38 -10.25 19.66
C ASP A 23 -0.96 -11.69 19.64
N PRO A 24 -2.22 -11.91 20.06
CA PRO A 24 -2.85 -13.23 20.04
C PRO A 24 -2.97 -13.85 18.64
N SER A 25 -3.01 -13.00 17.61
CA SER A 25 -3.02 -13.39 16.21
C SER A 25 -2.42 -12.31 15.30
N TYR A 26 -2.08 -12.67 14.06
CA TYR A 26 -1.65 -11.70 13.05
C TYR A 26 -2.73 -10.66 12.70
N LEU A 27 -4.01 -11.01 12.88
CA LEU A 27 -5.11 -10.06 12.67
C LEU A 27 -5.15 -9.03 13.79
N ASP A 28 -4.93 -9.44 15.03
CA ASP A 28 -4.88 -8.53 16.18
C ASP A 28 -3.73 -7.53 16.02
N ALA A 29 -2.56 -8.00 15.58
CA ALA A 29 -1.43 -7.14 15.22
C ALA A 29 -1.81 -6.13 14.13
N ALA A 30 -2.44 -6.57 13.04
CA ALA A 30 -2.85 -5.69 11.96
C ALA A 30 -3.86 -4.62 12.42
N LEU A 31 -4.81 -4.98 13.28
CA LEU A 31 -5.79 -4.06 13.85
C LEU A 31 -5.16 -3.06 14.83
N ARG A 32 -4.23 -3.52 15.68
CA ARG A 32 -3.49 -2.66 16.61
C ARG A 32 -2.64 -1.63 15.86
N GLU A 33 -1.83 -2.07 14.90
CA GLU A 33 -0.99 -1.17 14.08
C GLU A 33 -1.85 -0.18 13.28
N THR A 34 -2.97 -0.62 12.71
CA THR A 34 -3.92 0.27 12.01
C THR A 34 -4.48 1.36 12.95
N HIS A 35 -4.76 1.03 14.20
CA HIS A 35 -5.20 2.00 15.19
C HIS A 35 -4.08 2.96 15.60
N GLU A 36 -2.85 2.47 15.80
CA GLU A 36 -1.70 3.29 16.18
C GLU A 36 -1.27 4.26 15.08
N GLU A 37 -1.23 3.80 13.82
CA GLU A 37 -0.75 4.59 12.68
C GLU A 37 -1.84 5.52 12.11
N LEU A 38 -3.09 5.05 12.04
CA LEU A 38 -4.18 5.76 11.34
C LEU A 38 -5.33 6.21 12.27
N GLY A 39 -5.32 5.83 13.55
CA GLY A 39 -6.40 6.14 14.49
C GLY A 39 -7.71 5.41 14.20
N ILE A 40 -7.71 4.40 13.31
CA ILE A 40 -8.91 3.65 12.93
C ILE A 40 -9.10 2.49 13.90
N GLY A 41 -10.10 2.61 14.78
CA GLY A 41 -10.45 1.54 15.71
C GLY A 41 -11.06 0.31 15.00
N ALA A 42 -10.75 -0.88 15.51
CA ALA A 42 -11.23 -2.15 14.95
C ALA A 42 -12.76 -2.23 14.80
N GLN A 43 -13.53 -1.52 15.65
CA GLN A 43 -14.98 -1.42 15.55
C GLN A 43 -15.49 -0.75 14.26
N ASN A 44 -14.62 -0.02 13.56
CA ASN A 44 -14.93 0.63 12.29
C ASN A 44 -14.48 -0.20 11.08
N ILE A 45 -13.98 -1.42 11.28
CA ILE A 45 -13.41 -2.26 10.22
C ILE A 45 -14.18 -3.58 10.14
N GLU A 46 -14.82 -3.84 9.00
CA GLU A 46 -15.36 -5.16 8.66
C GLU A 46 -14.28 -5.99 7.97
N ILE A 47 -13.79 -7.04 8.63
CA ILE A 47 -12.75 -7.91 8.06
C ILE A 47 -13.36 -8.82 7.00
N LEU A 48 -12.89 -8.66 5.75
CA LEU A 48 -13.33 -9.48 4.60
C LEU A 48 -12.52 -10.77 4.46
N GLY A 49 -11.28 -10.79 4.98
CA GLY A 49 -10.42 -11.97 5.02
C GLY A 49 -8.97 -11.69 4.65
N GLN A 50 -8.21 -12.75 4.38
CA GLN A 50 -6.82 -12.67 3.90
C GLN A 50 -6.75 -12.69 2.37
N ILE A 51 -5.71 -12.07 1.79
CA ILE A 51 -5.50 -12.05 0.34
C ILE A 51 -4.15 -12.66 -0.07
N GLY A 52 -4.20 -13.76 -0.83
CA GLY A 52 -3.00 -14.48 -1.24
C GLY A 52 -2.31 -15.22 -0.07
N PRO A 53 -1.22 -15.95 -0.35
CA PRO A 53 -0.42 -16.57 0.69
C PRO A 53 0.41 -15.54 1.46
N PRO A 54 0.81 -15.82 2.71
CA PRO A 54 1.85 -15.06 3.38
C PRO A 54 3.17 -15.15 2.59
N GLU A 55 3.88 -14.03 2.50
CA GLU A 55 5.11 -13.92 1.71
C GLU A 55 6.25 -13.38 2.57
N VAL A 56 7.46 -13.89 2.34
CA VAL A 56 8.67 -13.39 3.00
C VAL A 56 9.14 -12.10 2.32
N ASN A 57 9.63 -11.09 3.03
CA ASN A 57 10.37 -10.00 2.39
C ASN A 57 11.65 -10.54 1.69
N LEU A 58 12.28 -9.80 0.79
CA LEU A 58 13.53 -10.26 0.15
C LEU A 58 14.69 -10.36 1.13
N ARG A 59 14.71 -9.56 2.20
CA ARG A 59 15.70 -9.74 3.28
C ARG A 59 15.58 -11.09 3.99
N GLY A 60 14.49 -11.82 3.79
CA GLY A 60 14.30 -13.16 4.34
C GLY A 60 14.01 -13.18 5.83
N ASN A 61 13.79 -12.04 6.47
CA ASN A 61 13.71 -11.90 7.92
C ASN A 61 12.32 -11.51 8.43
N MET A 62 11.33 -11.37 7.55
CA MET A 62 9.95 -11.04 7.91
C MET A 62 8.97 -11.78 7.00
N VAL A 63 7.88 -12.29 7.56
CA VAL A 63 6.74 -12.85 6.82
C VAL A 63 5.58 -11.89 6.93
N VAL A 64 4.97 -11.53 5.80
CA VAL A 64 3.82 -10.62 5.74
C VAL A 64 2.54 -11.42 5.60
N HIS A 65 1.58 -11.16 6.50
CA HIS A 65 0.25 -11.73 6.49
C HIS A 65 -0.77 -10.63 6.11
N PRO A 66 -1.26 -10.60 4.86
CA PRO A 66 -2.14 -9.52 4.39
C PRO A 66 -3.60 -9.76 4.74
N PHE A 67 -4.26 -8.74 5.27
CA PHE A 67 -5.69 -8.72 5.54
C PHE A 67 -6.38 -7.64 4.71
N VAL A 68 -7.63 -7.89 4.33
CA VAL A 68 -8.51 -6.93 3.66
C VAL A 68 -9.67 -6.64 4.60
N GLY A 69 -9.85 -5.36 4.92
CA GLY A 69 -10.98 -4.86 5.70
C GLY A 69 -11.71 -3.75 4.96
N PHE A 70 -13.02 -3.70 5.10
CA PHE A 70 -13.83 -2.56 4.69
C PHE A 70 -13.92 -1.57 5.85
N VAL A 71 -13.42 -0.35 5.66
CA VAL A 71 -13.49 0.69 6.68
C VAL A 71 -14.82 1.44 6.53
N HIS A 72 -15.65 1.39 7.57
CA HIS A 72 -16.87 2.16 7.61
C HIS A 72 -16.57 3.63 7.91
N ALA A 73 -17.29 4.55 7.26
CA ALA A 73 -17.37 5.92 7.71
C ALA A 73 -18.02 5.95 9.10
N GLY A 74 -17.21 5.99 10.15
CA GLY A 74 -17.69 6.20 11.52
C GLY A 74 -18.31 7.60 11.67
N PRO A 75 -19.00 7.89 12.78
CA PRO A 75 -19.38 9.26 13.10
C PRO A 75 -18.11 10.12 13.15
N SER A 76 -18.04 11.11 12.27
CA SER A 76 -16.87 11.93 11.97
C SER A 76 -16.12 12.38 13.23
N ARG A 77 -14.90 11.86 13.43
CA ARG A 77 -13.93 12.40 14.40
C ARG A 77 -12.75 13.11 13.74
N PHE A 78 -12.73 13.18 12.41
CA PHE A 78 -11.72 13.91 11.65
C PHE A 78 -12.21 15.33 11.37
N ASP A 79 -12.22 16.19 12.39
CA ASP A 79 -12.33 17.66 12.24
C ASP A 79 -10.98 18.25 11.79
N HIS A 80 -10.37 17.70 10.74
CA HIS A 80 -9.24 18.33 10.05
C HIS A 80 -9.58 18.37 8.57
N ASN A 81 -10.02 19.54 8.10
CA ASN A 81 -10.09 20.00 6.71
C ASN A 81 -9.78 18.94 5.63
N MET A 82 -10.66 17.95 5.47
CA MET A 82 -10.74 17.04 4.31
C MET A 82 -11.91 17.46 3.40
N ALA A 83 -12.18 18.76 3.31
CA ALA A 83 -12.89 19.29 2.17
C ALA A 83 -11.82 19.47 1.07
N ASP A 84 -12.00 18.79 -0.06
CA ASP A 84 -11.12 18.77 -1.25
C ASP A 84 -10.18 17.56 -1.42
N VAL A 85 -10.51 16.39 -0.84
CA VAL A 85 -10.11 15.14 -1.51
C VAL A 85 -11.27 14.77 -2.42
N ASP A 86 -11.10 15.00 -3.73
CA ASP A 86 -12.05 14.53 -4.74
C ASP A 86 -12.33 13.04 -4.49
N ASP A 87 -13.60 12.70 -4.27
CA ASP A 87 -14.12 11.32 -4.17
C ASP A 87 -13.99 10.65 -5.55
N GLU A 88 -12.76 10.39 -6.00
CA GLU A 88 -12.53 9.63 -7.21
C GLU A 88 -12.85 8.16 -6.92
N PRO A 89 -13.74 7.52 -7.70
CA PRO A 89 -14.06 6.12 -7.51
C PRO A 89 -12.83 5.23 -7.52
N LEU A 90 -12.70 4.31 -6.56
CA LEU A 90 -12.13 3.03 -6.89
C LEU A 90 -13.05 2.38 -7.93
N PRO A 91 -12.69 2.43 -9.21
CA PRO A 91 -11.39 1.91 -9.62
C PRO A 91 -10.63 2.76 -10.67
N SER A 92 -10.96 4.03 -10.95
CA SER A 92 -10.30 4.73 -12.07
C SER A 92 -8.82 5.00 -11.81
N SER A 93 -8.47 5.52 -10.64
CA SER A 93 -7.06 5.78 -10.31
C SER A 93 -6.22 4.52 -10.10
N LEU A 94 -6.82 3.37 -9.77
CA LEU A 94 -6.04 2.12 -9.69
C LEU A 94 -6.03 1.32 -10.98
N THR A 95 -6.94 1.57 -11.93
CA THR A 95 -7.00 0.83 -13.22
C THR A 95 -6.60 1.68 -14.42
N SER A 96 -6.33 2.97 -14.23
CA SER A 96 -5.94 3.90 -15.30
C SER A 96 -4.67 3.41 -15.99
N PRO A 97 -4.70 3.11 -17.30
CA PRO A 97 -3.52 2.64 -18.03
C PRO A 97 -2.32 3.58 -17.93
N ALA A 98 -2.56 4.89 -17.75
CA ALA A 98 -1.49 5.88 -17.58
C ALA A 98 -0.69 5.69 -16.28
N ARG A 99 -1.25 5.00 -15.28
CA ARG A 99 -0.61 4.71 -13.99
C ARG A 99 -0.04 3.29 -13.92
N LEU A 100 -0.43 2.39 -14.82
CA LEU A 100 -0.08 0.98 -14.75
C LEU A 100 1.26 0.71 -15.45
N ARG A 101 2.19 0.11 -14.70
CA ARG A 101 3.45 -0.41 -15.23
C ARG A 101 3.57 -1.89 -14.91
N ALA A 102 3.90 -2.70 -15.92
CA ALA A 102 4.22 -4.11 -15.69
C ALA A 102 5.51 -4.25 -14.86
N SER A 103 5.47 -5.09 -13.84
CA SER A 103 6.58 -5.41 -12.92
C SER A 103 6.53 -6.90 -12.60
N LEU A 104 7.65 -7.53 -12.25
CA LEU A 104 7.68 -8.95 -11.88
C LEU A 104 7.74 -9.09 -10.37
N PHE A 105 7.04 -10.08 -9.82
CA PHE A 105 7.15 -10.44 -8.41
C PHE A 105 7.89 -11.77 -8.30
N ARG A 106 9.08 -11.77 -7.67
CA ARG A 106 9.98 -12.92 -7.56
C ARG A 106 10.23 -13.61 -8.92
N GLY A 107 10.44 -12.82 -9.97
CA GLY A 107 10.63 -13.32 -11.34
C GLY A 107 9.41 -14.01 -11.98
N ASN A 108 8.24 -13.99 -11.33
CA ASN A 108 7.00 -14.55 -11.88
C ASN A 108 6.18 -13.48 -12.60
N ARG A 109 5.20 -13.97 -13.40
CA ARG A 109 4.29 -13.21 -14.29
C ARG A 109 4.03 -11.76 -13.86
N PRO A 110 3.93 -10.83 -14.82
CA PRO A 110 3.84 -9.44 -14.46
C PRO A 110 2.60 -9.14 -13.62
N TYR A 111 2.80 -8.33 -12.59
CA TYR A 111 1.76 -7.61 -11.85
C TYR A 111 1.83 -6.12 -12.21
N TRP A 112 0.85 -5.35 -11.74
CA TRP A 112 0.81 -3.91 -11.97
C TRP A 112 1.41 -3.14 -10.79
N ALA A 113 2.53 -2.46 -11.04
CA ALA A 113 2.94 -1.31 -10.24
C ALA A 113 2.09 -0.10 -10.63
N ILE A 114 1.75 0.75 -9.66
CA ILE A 114 0.77 1.84 -9.84
C ILE A 114 1.42 3.18 -9.47
N GLY A 115 1.48 4.11 -10.42
CA GLY A 115 1.92 5.48 -10.16
C GLY A 115 0.90 6.26 -9.32
N VAL A 116 1.36 6.85 -8.21
CA VAL A 116 0.51 7.57 -7.23
C VAL A 116 1.04 8.95 -6.87
N GLN A 117 2.05 9.45 -7.59
CA GLN A 117 2.72 10.72 -7.29
C GLN A 117 1.77 11.91 -7.23
N ASP A 118 0.81 11.97 -8.14
CA ASP A 118 -0.21 13.01 -8.27
C ASP A 118 -1.37 12.86 -7.28
N LEU A 119 -1.45 11.75 -6.55
CA LEU A 119 -2.40 11.57 -5.44
C LEU A 119 -1.86 12.14 -4.11
N VAL A 120 -0.58 12.50 -4.06
CA VAL A 120 0.05 13.09 -2.88
C VAL A 120 -0.01 14.62 -3.00
N PRO A 121 -0.51 15.35 -2.00
CA PRO A 121 -0.57 16.82 -2.04
C PRO A 121 0.79 17.47 -2.33
N ASN A 122 0.77 18.48 -3.19
CA ASN A 122 1.95 19.29 -3.51
C ASN A 122 2.56 19.89 -2.22
N GLY A 123 3.85 19.69 -2.00
CA GLY A 123 4.58 20.21 -0.83
C GLY A 123 4.89 19.18 0.26
N MET A 124 4.31 17.98 0.20
CA MET A 124 4.83 16.84 0.96
C MET A 124 6.21 16.45 0.39
N PRO A 125 7.22 16.17 1.25
CA PRO A 125 8.51 15.68 0.78
C PRO A 125 8.26 14.43 -0.07
N ASN A 126 8.68 14.44 -1.33
CA ASN A 126 8.59 13.22 -2.13
C ASN A 126 9.46 12.18 -1.42
N PRO A 127 8.90 11.09 -0.85
CA PRO A 127 9.69 10.05 -0.20
C PRO A 127 10.72 9.47 -1.16
N ALA A 128 10.44 9.54 -2.46
CA ALA A 128 11.29 9.11 -3.55
C ALA A 128 12.50 10.04 -3.81
N LEU A 129 12.52 11.26 -3.26
CA LEU A 129 13.60 12.24 -3.43
C LEU A 129 14.33 12.56 -2.14
N ILE A 130 13.95 11.95 -1.01
CA ILE A 130 14.69 12.13 0.24
C ILE A 130 15.96 11.27 0.15
N GLU A 131 17.07 11.92 -0.24
CA GLU A 131 18.42 11.36 -0.35
C GLU A 131 18.71 10.39 0.79
N ASP A 132 19.00 9.13 0.40
CA ASP A 132 19.64 8.02 1.16
C ASP A 132 19.15 6.63 0.72
N LEU A 133 18.14 6.54 -0.15
CA LEU A 133 17.92 5.29 -0.89
C LEU A 133 19.12 5.10 -1.83
N PRO A 134 19.81 3.94 -1.81
CA PRO A 134 20.85 3.68 -2.79
C PRO A 134 20.22 3.95 -4.15
N LYS A 135 20.75 4.96 -4.88
CA LYS A 135 20.39 5.18 -6.27
C LYS A 135 20.38 3.80 -6.88
N GLN A 136 19.23 3.32 -7.36
CA GLN A 136 19.18 2.06 -8.09
C GLN A 136 20.17 2.26 -9.23
N GLN A 137 21.39 1.75 -9.03
CA GLN A 137 22.36 1.53 -10.08
C GLN A 137 21.55 0.79 -11.11
N GLU A 138 21.43 1.35 -12.33
CA GLU A 138 20.59 0.86 -13.42
C GLU A 138 20.72 -0.66 -13.56
N SER A 139 19.98 -1.39 -12.74
CA SER A 139 20.12 -2.82 -12.64
C SER A 139 19.12 -3.29 -13.67
N HIS A 140 19.64 -3.79 -14.78
CA HIS A 140 18.92 -4.62 -15.73
C HIS A 140 18.41 -5.93 -15.08
N SER A 141 18.13 -5.95 -13.77
CA SER A 141 17.45 -7.04 -13.08
C SER A 141 15.97 -6.96 -13.43
N LEU A 142 15.46 -8.03 -14.04
CA LEU A 142 14.03 -8.21 -14.31
C LEU A 142 13.21 -8.34 -13.01
N ASP A 143 13.87 -8.55 -11.87
CA ASP A 143 13.28 -8.75 -10.56
C ASP A 143 13.37 -7.46 -9.73
N ASP A 144 12.31 -6.65 -9.75
CA ASP A 144 12.17 -5.40 -9.00
C ASP A 144 11.37 -5.62 -7.70
N SER A 145 11.74 -6.66 -6.93
CA SER A 145 10.92 -7.15 -5.81
C SER A 145 11.07 -6.41 -4.47
N GLU A 146 11.91 -5.38 -4.29
CA GLU A 146 11.96 -4.63 -3.01
C GLU A 146 12.28 -3.13 -3.04
N ILE A 147 11.46 -2.44 -2.25
CA ILE A 147 11.60 -1.20 -1.47
C ILE A 147 12.69 -0.22 -1.92
N GLY A 148 12.21 0.85 -2.52
CA GLY A 148 12.93 2.06 -2.87
C GLY A 148 11.98 3.08 -3.49
N VAL A 149 12.58 4.15 -3.99
CA VAL A 149 11.92 5.11 -4.87
C VAL A 149 11.37 4.30 -6.05
N GLY A 150 10.11 4.51 -6.45
CA GLY A 150 9.57 3.83 -7.64
C GLY A 150 10.51 4.02 -8.83
N LYS A 151 10.35 3.20 -9.87
CA LYS A 151 11.27 3.28 -11.03
C LYS A 151 11.22 4.71 -11.59
N TYR A 152 12.39 5.33 -11.78
CA TYR A 152 12.56 6.68 -12.34
C TYR A 152 12.22 7.87 -11.43
N GLY A 153 12.19 7.72 -10.10
CA GLY A 153 12.07 8.86 -9.17
C GLY A 153 10.64 9.35 -8.92
N ASN A 154 9.65 8.65 -9.44
CA ASN A 154 8.23 8.88 -9.14
C ASN A 154 7.76 7.95 -8.03
N LEU A 155 6.80 8.40 -7.22
CA LEU A 155 6.17 7.56 -6.22
C LEU A 155 5.24 6.52 -6.87
N GLU A 156 5.51 5.24 -6.59
CA GLU A 156 4.73 4.09 -7.07
C GLU A 156 4.30 3.21 -5.88
N VAL A 157 3.17 2.52 -6.02
CA VAL A 157 2.84 1.32 -5.24
C VAL A 157 3.37 0.11 -5.99
N TRP A 158 4.37 -0.57 -5.42
CA TRP A 158 5.09 -1.67 -6.06
C TRP A 158 5.60 -2.68 -5.03
N GLY A 159 6.40 -3.65 -5.48
CA GLY A 159 6.95 -4.73 -4.66
C GLY A 159 5.85 -5.61 -4.06
N LEU A 160 6.05 -6.02 -2.81
CA LEU A 160 5.11 -6.89 -2.11
C LEU A 160 3.71 -6.26 -1.93
N THR A 161 3.64 -4.95 -1.65
CA THR A 161 2.36 -4.23 -1.56
C THR A 161 1.64 -4.20 -2.90
N GLY A 162 2.36 -3.86 -3.98
CA GLY A 162 1.81 -3.87 -5.34
C GLY A 162 1.33 -5.26 -5.78
N TRP A 163 2.06 -6.31 -5.38
CA TRP A 163 1.66 -7.70 -5.62
C TRP A 163 0.33 -8.05 -4.94
N TYR A 164 0.17 -7.78 -3.64
CA TYR A 164 -1.10 -8.05 -2.95
C TYR A 164 -2.24 -7.20 -3.48
N LEU A 165 -1.98 -5.94 -3.86
CA LEU A 165 -2.97 -5.09 -4.50
C LEU A 165 -3.41 -5.68 -5.85
N TYR A 166 -2.48 -6.18 -6.66
CA TYR A 166 -2.80 -6.90 -7.88
C TYR A 166 -3.67 -8.13 -7.63
N LEU A 167 -3.37 -8.94 -6.61
CA LEU A 167 -4.20 -10.10 -6.23
C LEU A 167 -5.61 -9.68 -5.83
N LEU A 168 -5.75 -8.61 -5.04
CA LEU A 168 -7.05 -8.04 -4.68
C LEU A 168 -7.82 -7.59 -5.92
N MET A 169 -7.19 -6.82 -6.81
CA MET A 169 -7.82 -6.35 -8.04
C MET A 169 -8.23 -7.51 -8.98
N LYS A 170 -7.46 -8.61 -9.04
CA LYS A 170 -7.89 -9.83 -9.74
C LYS A 170 -9.09 -10.49 -9.08
N ARG A 171 -9.12 -10.55 -7.75
CA ARG A 171 -10.26 -11.10 -6.99
C ARG A 171 -11.53 -10.29 -7.23
N LEU A 172 -11.39 -8.96 -7.34
CA LEU A 172 -12.45 -8.02 -7.70
C LEU A 172 -12.76 -7.99 -9.22
N ARG A 173 -12.03 -8.75 -10.04
CA ARG A 173 -12.18 -8.83 -11.51
C ARG A 173 -11.93 -7.51 -12.25
N LEU A 174 -11.14 -6.62 -11.66
CA LEU A 174 -10.69 -5.37 -12.26
C LEU A 174 -9.45 -5.56 -13.14
N TYR A 175 -8.59 -6.52 -12.77
CA TYR A 175 -7.47 -6.97 -13.59
C TYR A 175 -7.73 -8.34 -14.21
N ARG A 176 -7.16 -8.56 -15.39
CA ARG A 176 -7.21 -9.83 -16.12
C ARG A 176 -5.95 -10.65 -15.87
#